data_AF-A0A2U1YUA2-F1
#
_entry.id   AF-A0A2U1YUA2-F1
#
_cell.length_a   1.000
_cell.length_b   1.000
_cell.length_c   1.000
_cell.angle_alpha   90.00
_cell.angle_beta   90.00
_cell.angle_gamma   90.00
#
_symmetry.space_group_name_H-M   'P 1'
#
loop_
_entity.id
_entity.type
_entity.pdbx_description
1 polymer ?
#
loop_
_entity_poly.entity_id
_entity_poly.type
_entity_poly.pdbx_seq_one_letter_code
_entity_poly.pdbx_strand_id
1 'polypeptide(L)' 'MLTLKVSGMTCGHCAQTVTKAVEAVPAVDRALVDLKAGQVAVEGNAEETAIRQAIEDAGYEVQGRA' A
#
# COMPACT_ATOMS: atom_id res chain seq x y z
N MET A 1 3.87 -6.86 -10.42
CA MET A 1 2.87 -5.87 -9.95
C MET A 1 1.89 -6.58 -9.05
N LEU A 2 1.88 -6.23 -7.77
CA LEU A 2 0.92 -6.69 -6.77
C LEU A 2 -0.06 -5.55 -6.50
N THR A 3 -1.36 -5.84 -6.45
CA THR A 3 -2.38 -4.84 -6.09
C THR A 3 -3.12 -5.28 -4.85
N LEU A 4 -3.18 -4.39 -3.86
CA LEU A 4 -3.84 -4.63 -2.58
C LEU A 4 -4.97 -3.63 -2.37
N LYS A 5 -6.07 -4.10 -1.79
CA LYS A 5 -7.20 -3.27 -1.40
C LYS A 5 -6.99 -2.76 0.01
N VAL A 6 -7.03 -1.45 0.21
CA VAL A 6 -6.73 -0.80 1.48
C VAL A 6 -7.90 0.06 1.91
N SER A 7 -8.33 -0.10 3.15
CA SER A 7 -9.36 0.71 3.79
C SER A 7 -8.78 1.74 4.75
N GLY A 8 -9.54 2.82 4.98
CA GLY A 8 -9.15 3.93 5.86
C GLY A 8 -8.47 5.10 5.15
N MET A 9 -8.10 4.97 3.87
CA MET A 9 -7.57 6.09 3.09
C MET A 9 -8.71 7.04 2.65
N THR A 10 -8.94 8.10 3.42
CA THR A 10 -10.04 9.06 3.17
C THR A 10 -9.57 10.40 2.59
N CYS A 11 -8.26 10.64 2.51
CA CYS A 11 -7.70 11.90 2.04
C CYS A 11 -6.40 11.70 1.22
N GLY A 12 -6.04 12.70 0.39
CA GLY A 12 -4.78 12.75 -0.36
C GLY A 12 -3.52 12.60 0.50
N HIS A 13 -3.54 13.12 1.74
CA HIS A 13 -2.45 12.92 2.69
C HIS A 13 -2.33 11.47 3.16
N CYS A 14 -3.47 10.77 3.36
CA CYS A 14 -3.47 9.35 3.76
C CYS A 14 -2.81 8.48 2.68
N ALA A 15 -3.13 8.74 1.41
CA ALA A 15 -2.48 8.05 0.30
C ALA A 15 -0.96 8.23 0.31
N GLN A 16 -0.47 9.45 0.49
CA GLN A 16 0.97 9.71 0.52
C GLN A 16 1.67 8.98 1.67
N THR A 17 1.06 8.92 2.84
CA THR A 17 1.59 8.16 3.97
C THR A 17 1.70 6.67 3.63
N VAL A 18 0.66 6.09 3.05
CA VAL A 18 0.66 4.68 2.62
C VAL A 18 1.70 4.43 1.53
N THR A 19 1.81 5.31 0.52
CA THR A 19 2.84 5.22 -0.52
C THR A 19 4.22 5.17 0.10
N LYS A 20 4.55 6.12 0.98
CA LYS A 20 5.87 6.18 1.63
C LYS A 20 6.16 4.97 2.51
N ALA A 21 5.16 4.48 3.24
CA ALA A 21 5.31 3.29 4.07
C ALA A 21 5.63 2.05 3.22
N VAL A 22 4.92 1.89 2.09
CA VAL A 22 5.15 0.77 1.17
C VAL A 22 6.47 0.90 0.42
N GLU A 23 6.85 2.10 -0.02
CA GLU A 23 8.15 2.35 -0.67
C GLU A 23 9.35 2.17 0.29
N ALA A 24 9.13 2.24 1.60
CA ALA A 24 10.16 1.93 2.58
C ALA A 24 10.41 0.42 2.74
N VAL A 25 9.54 -0.44 2.18
CA VAL A 25 9.70 -1.90 2.25
C VAL A 25 10.82 -2.35 1.30
N PRO A 26 11.77 -3.18 1.77
CA PRO A 26 12.83 -3.70 0.91
C PRO A 26 12.24 -4.53 -0.24
N ALA A 27 12.84 -4.40 -1.42
CA ALA A 27 12.37 -5.00 -2.68
C ALA A 27 11.06 -4.42 -3.24
N VAL A 28 10.62 -3.26 -2.75
CA VAL A 28 9.67 -2.40 -3.46
C VAL A 28 10.45 -1.41 -4.33
N ASP A 29 10.14 -1.38 -5.63
CA ASP A 29 10.67 -0.41 -6.58
C ASP A 29 9.77 0.83 -6.68
N ARG A 30 8.45 0.62 -6.58
CA ARG A 30 7.46 1.70 -6.70
C ARG A 30 6.15 1.34 -6.02
N ALA A 31 5.48 2.34 -5.43
CA ALA A 31 4.09 2.22 -5.01
C ALA A 31 3.20 3.28 -5.65
N LEU A 32 1.99 2.90 -6.04
CA LEU A 32 0.97 3.74 -6.65
C LEU A 32 -0.33 3.56 -5.86
N VAL A 33 -0.90 4.65 -5.39
CA VAL A 33 -2.15 4.62 -4.61
C VAL A 33 -3.29 5.19 -5.43
N ASP A 34 -4.36 4.41 -5.58
CA ASP A 34 -5.62 4.85 -6.16
C ASP A 34 -6.67 5.02 -5.07
N LEU A 35 -6.89 6.28 -4.67
CA LEU A 35 -7.87 6.64 -3.64
C LEU A 35 -9.32 6.40 -4.07
N LYS A 36 -9.62 6.51 -5.37
CA LYS A 36 -10.99 6.28 -5.87
C LYS A 36 -11.36 4.81 -5.79
N ALA A 37 -10.41 3.93 -6.11
CA ALA A 37 -10.59 2.49 -6.08
C ALA A 37 -10.29 1.88 -4.70
N GLY A 38 -9.61 2.62 -3.82
CA GLY A 38 -9.14 2.14 -2.52
C GLY A 38 -8.05 1.07 -2.67
N GLN A 39 -7.13 1.28 -3.62
CA GLN A 39 -6.12 0.28 -4.00
C GLN A 39 -4.71 0.84 -3.91
N VAL A 40 -3.76 -0.06 -3.64
CA VAL A 40 -2.32 0.21 -3.66
C VAL A 40 -1.69 -0.79 -4.60
N ALA A 41 -1.17 -0.30 -5.72
CA ALA A 41 -0.37 -1.08 -6.65
C ALA A 41 1.11 -0.94 -6.29
N VAL A 42 1.79 -2.08 -6.20
CA VAL A 42 3.19 -2.19 -5.82
C VAL A 42 3.96 -2.87 -6.93
N GLU A 43 5.01 -2.20 -7.38
CA GLU A 43 5.99 -2.73 -8.32
C GLU A 43 7.24 -3.12 -7.53
N GLY A 44 7.77 -4.30 -7.82
CA GLY A 44 8.91 -4.88 -7.10
C GLY A 44 8.74 -6.38 -6.85
N ASN A 45 9.65 -6.91 -6.03
CA ASN A 45 9.76 -8.32 -5.66
C ASN A 45 9.45 -8.59 -4.18
N ALA A 46 9.00 -7.56 -3.44
CA ALA A 46 8.59 -7.68 -2.04
C ALA A 46 7.42 -8.67 -1.87
N GLU A 47 7.43 -9.38 -0.75
CA GLU A 47 6.32 -10.27 -0.39
C GLU A 47 5.08 -9.48 0.04
N GLU A 48 3.90 -10.01 -0.28
CA GLU A 48 2.62 -9.41 0.11
C GLU A 48 2.53 -9.18 1.63
N THR A 49 3.03 -10.12 2.43
CA THR A 49 3.03 -10.04 3.89
C THR A 49 3.82 -8.84 4.40
N ALA A 50 4.99 -8.57 3.82
CA ALA A 50 5.81 -7.41 4.19
C ALA A 50 5.12 -6.08 3.82
N ILE A 51 4.50 -6.03 2.65
CA ILE A 51 3.74 -4.87 2.19
C ILE A 51 2.53 -4.64 3.10
N ARG A 52 1.78 -5.70 3.45
CA ARG A 52 0.65 -5.63 4.38
C ARG A 52 1.07 -5.06 5.72
N GLN A 53 2.13 -5.59 6.31
CA GLN A 53 2.62 -5.11 7.60
C GLN A 53 3.00 -3.62 7.56
N ALA A 54 3.62 -3.14 6.47
CA ALA A 54 3.95 -1.72 6.34
C ALA A 54 2.70 -0.82 6.25
N ILE A 55 1.64 -1.30 5.59
CA ILE A 55 0.36 -0.59 5.51
C ILE A 55 -0.34 -0.57 6.88
N GLU A 56 -0.30 -1.69 7.60
CA GLU A 56 -0.86 -1.83 8.96
C GLU A 56 -0.11 -0.97 9.99
N ASP A 57 1.23 -0.91 9.92
CA ASP A 57 2.06 -0.04 10.76
C ASP A 57 1.78 1.45 10.50
N ALA A 58 1.46 1.79 9.25
CA ALA A 58 0.99 3.13 8.88
C ALA A 58 -0.45 3.44 9.38
N GLY A 59 -1.14 2.47 10.00
CA GLY A 59 -2.48 2.62 10.58
C GLY A 59 -3.63 2.35 9.61
N TYR A 60 -3.40 1.59 8.55
CA TYR A 60 -4.41 1.26 7.55
C TYR A 60 -4.65 -0.25 7.43
N GLU A 61 -5.85 -0.65 7.03
CA GLU A 61 -6.21 -2.06 6.96
C GLU A 61 -6.18 -2.57 5.51
N VAL A 62 -5.52 -3.71 5.29
CA VAL A 62 -5.48 -4.37 3.98
C VAL A 62 -6.55 -5.45 3.88
N GLN A 63 -7.56 -5.22 3.05
CA GLN A 63 -8.70 -6.13 2.89
C GLN A 63 -8.40 -7.36 2.02
N GLY A 64 -7.37 -7.34 1.17
CA GLY A 64 -7.16 -8.41 0.21
C GLY A 64 -6.31 -8.01 -0.99
N ARG A 65 -6.08 -8.96 -1.90
CA ARG A 65 -5.68 -8.64 -3.26
C ARG A 65 -6.86 -8.02 -4.00
N ALA A 66 -6.58 -6.97 -4.78
CA ALA A 66 -7.57 -6.29 -5.63
C ALA A 66 -7.58 -6.85 -7.05
#